data_AF-D2SCI5-F1
#
_entry.id   AF-D2SCI5-F1
#
_cell.length_a   1.000
_cell.length_b   1.000
_cell.length_c   1.000
_cell.angle_alpha   90.00
_cell.angle_beta   90.00
_cell.angle_gamma   90.00
#
_symmetry.space_group_name_H-M   'P 1'
#
loop_
_entity.id
_entity.type
_entity.pdbx_description
1 polymer ?
#
loop_
_entity_poly.entity_id
_entity_poly.type
_entity_poly.pdbx_seq_one_letter_code
_entity_poly.pdbx_strand_id
1 'polypeptide(L)'
;MTEPVGVQVGRICPQCEREDSVPLRWGLPGSEDQRLAERGLVALGGCVLLPDEPVLASRSCGLEWGREGDPTADEQALADLLRVQYADVVRALGTGWRREDAAVDDGMQWFVSGEPAQVAVGVDGVGFVLARPQTSWDGGRTDCQPTNGSRFGRDDLLWSPDVIAEVAEAIATRRRRSFRWCRTCRRAHAPESFVGAVGSCRSCASAFADVEV
;
A
#
# COMPACT_ATOMS: atom_id res chain seq x y z
N MET A 1 4.19 -11.94 -20.24
CA MET A 1 3.38 -11.29 -19.20
C MET A 1 2.51 -10.27 -19.92
N THR A 2 1.19 -10.34 -19.79
CA THR A 2 0.31 -9.37 -20.44
C THR A 2 0.44 -8.04 -19.71
N GLU A 3 0.90 -7.01 -20.40
CA GLU A 3 1.03 -5.70 -19.77
C GLU A 3 -0.36 -5.07 -19.55
N PRO A 4 -0.56 -4.29 -18.48
CA PRO A 4 -1.86 -3.71 -18.17
C PRO A 4 -2.31 -2.74 -19.28
N VAL A 5 -3.63 -2.68 -19.52
CA VAL A 5 -4.28 -1.82 -20.53
C VAL A 5 -5.57 -1.27 -19.94
N GLY A 6 -5.89 -0.02 -20.23
CA GLY A 6 -7.12 0.65 -19.78
C GLY A 6 -6.96 1.37 -18.43
N VAL A 7 -8.09 1.82 -17.89
CA VAL A 7 -8.13 2.54 -16.60
C VAL A 7 -7.67 1.61 -15.48
N GLN A 8 -6.71 2.09 -14.69
CA GLN A 8 -6.17 1.39 -13.53
C GLN A 8 -7.03 1.73 -12.31
N VAL A 9 -7.93 0.81 -11.94
CA VAL A 9 -8.79 0.95 -10.74
C VAL A 9 -7.92 1.13 -9.50
N GLY A 10 -8.29 2.07 -8.64
CA GLY A 10 -7.54 2.47 -7.44
C GLY A 10 -6.34 3.40 -7.71
N ARG A 11 -6.11 3.85 -8.95
CA ARG A 11 -5.05 4.82 -9.30
C ARG A 11 -5.66 6.17 -9.66
N ILE A 12 -5.88 7.00 -8.64
CA ILE A 12 -6.41 8.36 -8.78
C ILE A 12 -5.29 9.31 -9.19
N CYS A 13 -5.54 10.17 -10.17
CA CYS A 13 -4.59 11.20 -10.58
C CYS A 13 -4.40 12.22 -9.43
N PRO A 14 -3.16 12.51 -9.00
CA PRO A 14 -2.92 13.42 -7.88
C PRO A 14 -3.20 14.90 -8.22
N GLN A 15 -3.30 15.28 -9.50
CA GLN A 15 -3.57 16.68 -9.90
C GLN A 15 -5.04 16.97 -10.14
N CYS A 16 -5.81 16.01 -10.68
CA CYS A 16 -7.22 16.23 -11.02
C CYS A 16 -8.20 15.35 -10.26
N GLU A 17 -7.70 14.50 -9.35
CA GLU A 17 -8.48 13.65 -8.44
C GLU A 17 -9.46 12.69 -9.12
N ARG A 18 -9.25 12.41 -10.42
CA ARG A 18 -10.06 11.47 -11.17
C ARG A 18 -9.42 10.09 -11.21
N GLU A 19 -10.24 9.06 -11.07
CA GLU A 19 -9.87 7.66 -11.26
C GLU A 19 -9.88 7.31 -12.76
N ASP A 20 -8.95 7.89 -13.51
CA ASP A 20 -8.89 7.74 -14.96
C ASP A 20 -7.48 7.47 -15.51
N SER A 21 -6.58 7.04 -14.63
CA SER A 21 -5.18 6.78 -14.95
C SER A 21 -5.03 5.57 -15.87
N VAL A 22 -4.24 5.72 -16.92
CA VAL A 22 -3.87 4.67 -17.87
C VAL A 22 -2.37 4.42 -17.82
N PRO A 23 -1.90 3.21 -18.18
CA PRO A 23 -0.48 2.91 -18.22
C PRO A 23 0.24 3.70 -19.32
N LEU A 24 1.46 4.16 -19.00
CA LEU A 24 2.34 4.87 -19.92
C LEU A 24 3.33 3.89 -20.57
N ARG A 25 3.44 3.94 -21.90
CA ARG A 25 4.33 3.10 -22.71
C ARG A 25 5.51 3.93 -23.21
N TRP A 26 6.72 3.54 -22.81
CA TRP A 26 7.96 4.16 -23.27
C TRP A 26 8.60 3.39 -24.41
N GLY A 27 9.40 4.10 -25.22
CA GLY A 27 10.14 3.53 -26.34
C GLY A 27 9.48 3.78 -27.69
N LEU A 28 9.83 2.97 -28.69
CA LEU A 28 9.25 3.06 -30.03
C LEU A 28 7.96 2.21 -30.07
N PRO A 29 6.76 2.82 -30.13
CA PRO A 29 5.51 2.09 -30.07
C PRO A 29 5.28 1.24 -31.32
N GLY A 30 4.79 0.02 -31.13
CA GLY A 30 4.27 -0.80 -32.22
C GLY A 30 2.92 -0.28 -32.74
N SER A 31 2.43 -0.89 -33.82
CA SER A 31 1.11 -0.54 -34.38
C SER A 31 -0.06 -0.86 -33.43
N GLU A 32 0.11 -1.84 -32.54
CA GLU A 32 -0.86 -2.16 -31.50
C GLU A 32 -0.89 -1.08 -30.40
N ASP A 33 0.27 -0.63 -29.92
CA ASP A 33 0.37 0.44 -28.92
C ASP A 33 -0.24 1.75 -29.43
N GLN A 34 0.00 2.09 -30.70
CA GLN A 34 -0.64 3.25 -31.34
C GLN A 34 -2.16 3.14 -31.33
N ARG A 35 -2.71 1.98 -31.71
CA ARG A 35 -4.16 1.75 -31.67
C ARG A 35 -4.75 1.82 -30.27
N LEU A 36 -4.04 1.32 -29.27
CA LEU A 36 -4.46 1.41 -27.87
C LEU A 36 -4.43 2.87 -27.37
N ALA A 37 -3.43 3.65 -27.79
CA ALA A 37 -3.29 5.05 -27.45
C ALA A 37 -4.39 5.92 -28.09
N GLU A 38 -4.71 5.69 -29.36
CA GLU A 38 -5.85 6.33 -30.05
C GLU A 38 -7.18 6.07 -29.36
N ARG A 39 -7.32 4.91 -28.72
CA ARG A 39 -8.51 4.54 -27.93
C ARG A 39 -8.46 5.08 -26.48
N GLY A 40 -7.39 5.78 -26.10
CA GLY A 40 -7.19 6.26 -24.73
C GLY A 40 -7.12 5.13 -23.71
N LEU A 41 -6.56 3.98 -24.09
CA LEU A 41 -6.37 2.82 -23.20
C LEU A 41 -4.94 2.74 -22.64
N VAL A 42 -4.00 3.38 -23.32
CA VAL A 42 -2.61 3.59 -22.87
C VAL A 42 -2.22 5.01 -23.24
N ALA A 43 -1.21 5.58 -22.58
CA ALA A 43 -0.54 6.79 -23.03
C ALA A 43 0.83 6.43 -23.61
N LEU A 44 1.27 7.13 -24.66
CA LEU A 44 2.62 6.94 -25.22
C LEU A 44 3.52 8.01 -24.63
N GLY A 45 4.59 7.57 -23.97
CA GLY A 45 5.66 8.43 -23.49
C GLY A 45 6.66 8.76 -24.60
N GLY A 46 7.84 9.19 -24.17
CA GLY A 46 8.97 9.43 -25.07
C GLY A 46 9.64 8.15 -25.58
N CYS A 47 10.55 8.32 -26.55
CA CYS A 47 11.32 7.22 -27.11
C CYS A 47 12.52 6.80 -26.25
N VAL A 48 12.92 7.62 -25.29
CA VAL A 48 14.08 7.39 -24.41
C VAL A 48 13.55 6.96 -23.05
N LEU A 49 14.00 5.79 -22.56
CA LEU A 49 13.82 5.42 -21.16
C LEU A 49 14.98 5.98 -20.33
N LEU A 50 14.68 6.87 -19.39
CA LEU A 50 15.57 7.17 -18.28
C LEU A 50 15.26 6.27 -17.08
N PRO A 51 16.13 6.23 -16.05
CA PRO A 51 15.73 5.72 -14.74
C PRO A 51 14.58 6.56 -14.17
N ASP A 52 13.65 5.93 -13.48
CA ASP A 52 12.55 6.59 -12.75
C ASP A 52 11.53 7.34 -13.64
N GLU A 53 11.24 6.79 -14.82
CA GLU A 53 10.19 7.32 -15.69
C GLU A 53 8.79 7.03 -15.14
N PRO A 54 7.82 7.94 -15.33
CA PRO A 54 6.45 7.73 -14.91
C PRO A 54 5.84 6.54 -15.66
N VAL A 55 5.04 5.75 -14.95
CA VAL A 55 4.39 4.54 -15.49
C VAL A 55 2.89 4.72 -15.73
N LEU A 56 2.33 5.87 -15.33
CA LEU A 56 0.93 6.22 -15.46
C LEU A 56 0.75 7.61 -16.06
N ALA A 57 -0.36 7.82 -16.78
CA ALA A 57 -0.85 9.15 -17.12
C ALA A 57 -2.36 9.26 -16.91
N SER A 58 -2.82 10.44 -16.51
CA SER A 58 -4.26 10.75 -16.47
C SER A 58 -4.80 11.10 -17.85
N ARG A 59 -5.96 10.55 -18.21
CA ARG A 59 -6.65 10.91 -19.47
C ARG A 59 -7.31 12.28 -19.40
N SER A 60 -7.70 12.72 -18.22
CA SER A 60 -8.42 13.99 -18.03
C SER A 60 -7.49 15.19 -18.08
N CYS A 61 -6.30 15.10 -17.47
CA CYS A 61 -5.39 16.24 -17.37
C CYS A 61 -3.99 16.01 -17.96
N GLY A 62 -3.68 14.80 -18.43
CA GLY A 62 -2.39 14.48 -19.05
C GLY A 62 -1.20 14.43 -18.10
N LEU A 63 -1.42 14.49 -16.78
CA LEU A 63 -0.32 14.38 -15.82
C LEU A 63 0.28 12.97 -15.88
N GLU A 64 1.60 12.89 -16.03
CA GLU A 64 2.39 11.67 -15.95
C GLU A 64 2.97 11.48 -14.54
N TRP A 65 2.77 10.30 -13.95
CA TRP A 65 3.15 9.99 -12.57
C TRP A 65 3.36 8.48 -12.37
N GLY A 66 3.65 8.06 -11.14
CA GLY A 66 3.93 6.67 -10.80
C GLY A 66 5.39 6.28 -11.03
N ARG A 67 6.29 7.25 -10.89
CA ARG A 67 7.72 6.99 -10.72
C ARG A 67 7.95 6.07 -9.52
N GLU A 68 9.09 5.39 -9.47
CA GLU A 68 9.46 4.55 -8.32
C GLU A 68 9.48 5.35 -7.01
N GLY A 69 9.65 6.68 -7.10
CA GLY A 69 9.53 7.62 -6.00
C GLY A 69 8.22 8.41 -5.88
N ASP A 70 7.19 8.18 -6.69
CA ASP A 70 5.91 8.91 -6.56
C ASP A 70 5.00 8.27 -5.49
N PRO A 71 4.22 9.05 -4.72
CA PRO A 71 3.29 8.49 -3.75
C PRO A 71 2.14 7.76 -4.44
N THR A 72 1.69 6.68 -3.83
CA THR A 72 0.35 6.14 -4.08
C THR A 72 -0.74 7.07 -3.53
N ALA A 73 -2.00 6.89 -3.94
CA ALA A 73 -3.12 7.69 -3.44
C ALA A 73 -3.26 7.61 -1.90
N ASP A 74 -3.04 6.43 -1.33
CA ASP A 74 -3.09 6.22 0.12
C ASP A 74 -1.91 6.86 0.83
N GLU A 75 -0.71 6.78 0.28
CA GLU A 75 0.49 7.45 0.83
C GLU A 75 0.36 8.97 0.77
N GLN A 76 -0.18 9.51 -0.32
CA GLN A 76 -0.46 10.94 -0.42
C GLN A 76 -1.50 11.35 0.62
N ALA A 77 -2.58 10.58 0.77
CA ALA A 77 -3.60 10.87 1.77
C ALA A 77 -3.05 10.78 3.21
N LEU A 78 -2.12 9.85 3.48
CA LEU A 78 -1.41 9.78 4.75
C LEU A 78 -0.56 11.04 4.97
N ALA A 79 0.22 11.46 3.97
CA ALA A 79 1.03 12.69 4.04
C ALA A 79 0.16 13.94 4.31
N ASP A 80 -0.99 14.05 3.64
CA ASP A 80 -1.93 15.15 3.80
C ASP A 80 -2.53 15.19 5.21
N LEU A 81 -2.94 14.04 5.76
CA LEU A 81 -3.45 13.93 7.13
C LEU A 81 -2.39 14.33 8.17
N LEU A 82 -1.15 13.92 7.95
CA LEU A 82 -0.01 14.28 8.78
C LEU A 82 0.47 15.73 8.55
N ARG A 83 -0.03 16.39 7.50
CA ARG A 83 0.33 17.75 7.07
C ARG A 83 1.83 17.90 6.80
N VAL A 84 2.43 16.89 6.18
CA VAL A 84 3.85 16.86 5.78
C VAL A 84 3.97 16.54 4.29
N GLN A 85 5.17 16.66 3.72
CA GLN A 85 5.39 16.22 2.35
C GLN A 85 5.55 14.69 2.32
N TYR A 86 5.22 14.06 1.19
CA TYR A 86 5.43 12.61 1.03
C TYR A 86 6.88 12.19 1.32
N ALA A 87 7.87 12.98 0.90
CA ALA A 87 9.28 12.73 1.20
C ALA A 87 9.57 12.63 2.71
N ASP A 88 8.85 13.38 3.55
CA ASP A 88 8.98 13.30 5.00
C ASP A 88 8.43 11.97 5.54
N VAL A 89 7.30 11.51 4.99
CA VAL A 89 6.71 10.19 5.29
C VAL A 89 7.68 9.09 4.91
N VAL A 90 8.24 9.11 3.69
CA VAL A 90 9.23 8.11 3.25
C VAL A 90 10.42 8.06 4.19
N ARG A 91 10.95 9.22 4.59
CA ARG A 91 12.10 9.33 5.48
C ARG A 91 11.83 8.77 6.88
N ALA A 92 10.63 8.99 7.44
CA ALA A 92 10.31 8.59 8.82
C ALA A 92 9.64 7.22 8.94
N LEU A 93 8.83 6.83 7.95
CA LEU A 93 7.92 5.69 8.00
C LEU A 93 8.14 4.68 6.86
N GLY A 94 8.91 5.04 5.82
CA GLY A 94 9.06 4.24 4.61
C GLY A 94 7.84 4.29 3.69
N THR A 95 7.76 3.33 2.78
CA THR A 95 6.73 3.24 1.72
C THR A 95 5.80 2.03 1.91
N GLY A 96 4.85 1.86 1.00
CA GLY A 96 3.95 0.71 0.93
C GLY A 96 2.70 0.85 1.81
N TRP A 97 2.34 2.08 2.17
CA TRP A 97 1.16 2.36 3.00
C TRP A 97 -0.13 2.18 2.20
N ARG A 98 -1.09 1.48 2.80
CA ARG A 98 -2.43 1.25 2.26
C ARG A 98 -3.46 1.63 3.29
N ARG A 99 -4.51 2.33 2.88
CA ARG A 99 -5.61 2.72 3.79
C ARG A 99 -6.38 1.46 4.20
N GLU A 100 -6.75 1.39 5.47
CA GLU A 100 -7.70 0.39 5.97
C GLU A 100 -9.11 1.00 5.98
N ASP A 101 -10.02 0.40 5.21
CA ASP A 101 -11.41 0.87 5.07
C ASP A 101 -12.29 0.53 6.29
N ALA A 102 -11.78 -0.31 7.21
CA ALA A 102 -12.52 -0.72 8.37
C ALA A 102 -12.62 0.42 9.38
N ALA A 103 -13.77 1.10 9.40
CA ALA A 103 -14.11 2.11 10.39
C ALA A 103 -14.11 1.49 11.80
N VAL A 104 -12.99 1.64 12.51
CA VAL A 104 -13.00 1.58 13.96
C VAL A 104 -13.63 2.89 14.42
N ASP A 105 -14.63 2.84 15.29
CA ASP A 105 -15.19 4.03 15.94
C ASP A 105 -14.23 4.53 17.05
N ASP A 106 -12.96 4.70 16.70
CA ASP A 106 -11.91 5.24 17.56
C ASP A 106 -11.50 6.66 17.14
N GLY A 107 -12.11 7.19 16.06
CA GLY A 107 -11.80 8.50 15.49
C GLY A 107 -10.47 8.55 14.74
N MET A 108 -9.81 7.42 14.50
CA MET A 108 -8.54 7.34 13.79
C MET A 108 -8.74 6.88 12.34
N GLN A 109 -7.91 7.41 11.44
CA GLN A 109 -7.76 6.88 10.10
C GLN A 109 -6.52 6.00 10.06
N TRP A 110 -6.71 4.71 9.76
CA TRP A 110 -5.66 3.70 9.80
C TRP A 110 -5.06 3.41 8.44
N PHE A 111 -3.74 3.26 8.42
CA PHE A 111 -2.94 2.85 7.27
C PHE A 111 -2.02 1.71 7.69
N VAL A 112 -1.78 0.74 6.80
CA VAL A 112 -0.90 -0.40 7.05
C VAL A 112 0.18 -0.53 6.00
N SER A 113 1.36 -1.03 6.40
CA SER A 113 2.45 -1.34 5.47
C SER A 113 2.95 -2.78 5.65
N GLY A 114 3.48 -3.34 4.55
CA GLY A 114 3.99 -4.70 4.42
C GLY A 114 2.96 -5.73 3.96
N GLU A 115 3.44 -6.87 3.44
CA GLU A 115 2.63 -8.02 3.04
C GLU A 115 3.27 -9.32 3.59
N PRO A 116 2.65 -10.01 4.57
CA PRO A 116 1.46 -9.60 5.34
C PRO A 116 1.69 -8.30 6.13
N ALA A 117 0.62 -7.59 6.51
CA ALA A 117 0.71 -6.32 7.25
C ALA A 117 1.60 -6.40 8.51
N GLN A 118 2.56 -5.48 8.62
CA GLN A 118 3.64 -5.52 9.62
C GLN A 118 3.55 -4.37 10.62
N VAL A 119 3.18 -3.17 10.16
CA VAL A 119 3.05 -1.94 10.96
C VAL A 119 1.77 -1.23 10.52
N ALA A 120 1.13 -0.54 11.46
CA ALA A 120 0.02 0.35 11.19
C ALA A 120 0.30 1.75 11.74
N VAL A 121 -0.20 2.77 11.05
CA VAL A 121 -0.21 4.18 11.47
C VAL A 121 -1.67 4.58 11.61
N GLY A 122 -2.04 5.05 12.80
CA GLY A 122 -3.36 5.63 13.07
C GLY A 122 -3.21 7.13 13.20
N VAL A 123 -3.87 7.89 12.33
CA VAL A 123 -3.80 9.35 12.34
C VAL A 123 -5.12 9.92 12.87
N ASP A 124 -5.02 10.86 13.79
CA ASP A 124 -6.12 11.73 14.18
C ASP A 124 -5.78 13.20 13.87
N GLY A 125 -6.74 14.10 14.08
CA GLY A 125 -6.56 15.53 13.76
C GLY A 125 -5.45 16.25 14.53
N VAL A 126 -4.80 15.60 15.50
CA VAL A 126 -3.78 16.18 16.39
C VAL A 126 -2.42 15.50 16.24
N GLY A 127 -2.37 14.24 15.84
CA GLY A 127 -1.12 13.51 15.66
C GLY A 127 -1.36 12.09 15.16
N PHE A 128 -0.41 11.20 15.40
CA PHE A 128 -0.52 9.81 14.99
C PHE A 128 0.08 8.85 16.01
N VAL A 129 -0.29 7.58 15.87
CA VAL A 129 0.23 6.47 16.67
C VAL A 129 0.74 5.38 15.77
N LEU A 130 1.79 4.69 16.22
CA LEU A 130 2.26 3.46 15.59
C LEU A 130 1.72 2.25 16.34
N ALA A 131 1.18 1.30 15.58
CA ALA A 131 0.48 0.14 16.11
C ALA A 131 0.93 -1.14 15.40
N ARG A 132 0.70 -2.25 16.09
CA ARG A 132 0.84 -3.58 15.48
C ARG A 132 -0.50 -3.93 14.82
N PRO A 133 -0.54 -4.21 13.50
CA PRO A 133 -1.74 -4.69 12.86
C PRO A 133 -2.01 -6.13 13.29
N GLN A 134 -3.18 -6.40 13.85
CA GLN A 134 -3.69 -7.74 14.11
C GLN A 134 -4.86 -7.98 13.16
N THR A 135 -4.75 -8.90 12.22
CA THR A 135 -5.87 -9.18 11.32
C THR A 135 -6.90 -10.01 12.08
N SER A 136 -8.17 -9.57 12.06
CA SER A 136 -9.25 -10.31 12.69
C SER A 136 -9.76 -11.43 11.78
N TRP A 137 -10.43 -12.39 12.41
CA TRP A 137 -10.78 -13.70 11.85
C TRP A 137 -11.74 -13.65 10.65
N ASP A 138 -12.46 -12.53 10.44
CA ASP A 138 -13.60 -12.45 9.52
C ASP A 138 -13.25 -11.77 8.18
N GLY A 139 -11.96 -11.53 7.90
CA GLY A 139 -11.48 -10.99 6.63
C GLY A 139 -11.85 -9.52 6.37
N GLY A 140 -12.57 -8.87 7.27
CA GLY A 140 -13.03 -7.49 7.11
C GLY A 140 -12.38 -6.45 8.02
N ARG A 141 -11.51 -6.82 8.97
CA ARG A 141 -11.00 -5.84 9.95
C ARG A 141 -9.58 -6.14 10.43
N THR A 142 -8.67 -5.19 10.26
CA THR A 142 -7.40 -5.15 10.99
C THR A 142 -7.65 -4.46 12.33
N ASP A 143 -7.56 -5.20 13.42
CA ASP A 143 -7.51 -4.64 14.78
C ASP A 143 -6.12 -4.03 15.00
N CYS A 144 -6.05 -2.70 14.93
CA CYS A 144 -4.83 -1.94 15.16
C CYS A 144 -4.74 -1.61 16.64
N GLN A 145 -4.07 -2.47 17.42
CA GLN A 145 -3.84 -2.17 18.83
C GLN A 145 -2.65 -1.21 18.96
N PRO A 146 -2.86 0.03 19.46
CA PRO A 146 -1.78 0.97 19.68
C PRO A 146 -0.74 0.33 20.58
N THR A 147 0.53 0.47 20.20
CA THR A 147 1.60 0.07 21.11
C THR A 147 1.52 0.98 22.32
N ASN A 148 1.44 0.43 23.54
CA ASN A 148 1.55 1.24 24.76
C ASN A 148 2.85 2.06 24.67
N GLY A 149 2.77 3.37 24.39
CA GLY A 149 3.93 4.24 24.59
C GLY A 149 4.07 5.52 23.78
N SER A 150 3.66 5.63 22.53
CA SER A 150 4.11 6.81 21.75
C SER A 150 3.05 7.32 20.77
N ARG A 151 2.42 8.42 21.18
CA ARG A 151 1.75 9.33 20.26
C ARG A 151 2.80 10.32 19.75
N PHE A 152 2.82 10.50 18.44
CA PHE A 152 3.73 11.39 17.75
C PHE A 152 2.96 12.56 17.14
N GLY A 153 3.59 13.72 17.06
CA GLY A 153 3.12 14.88 16.34
C GLY A 153 3.80 15.04 14.98
N ARG A 154 3.35 16.04 14.24
CA ARG A 154 3.99 16.48 12.99
C ARG A 154 5.47 16.83 13.19
N ASP A 155 5.78 17.52 14.29
CA ASP A 155 7.15 17.98 14.58
C ASP A 155 8.11 16.82 14.80
N ASP A 156 7.66 15.72 15.41
CA ASP A 156 8.48 14.52 15.56
C ASP A 156 8.87 13.94 14.20
N LEU A 157 7.95 13.94 13.23
CA LEU A 157 8.17 13.45 11.87
C LEU A 157 9.16 14.34 11.08
N LEU A 158 9.09 15.65 11.31
CA LEU A 158 9.96 16.62 10.63
C LEU A 158 11.36 16.66 11.23
N TRP A 159 11.48 16.64 12.57
CA TRP A 159 12.72 16.93 13.29
C TRP A 159 13.38 15.71 13.91
N SER A 160 12.66 14.60 14.08
CA SER A 160 13.17 13.35 14.66
C SER A 160 12.69 12.11 13.88
N PRO A 161 12.86 12.08 12.54
CA PRO A 161 12.39 10.97 11.71
C PRO A 161 13.03 9.63 12.10
N ASP A 162 14.28 9.64 12.57
CA ASP A 162 15.00 8.41 12.96
C ASP A 162 14.34 7.72 14.17
N VAL A 163 13.82 8.49 15.13
CA VAL A 163 13.11 7.94 16.30
C VAL A 163 11.83 7.22 15.88
N ILE A 164 11.10 7.80 14.93
CA ILE A 164 9.87 7.20 14.39
C ILE A 164 10.22 5.94 13.59
N ALA A 165 11.27 6.00 12.77
CA ALA A 165 11.73 4.87 11.98
C ALA A 165 12.15 3.68 12.87
N GLU A 166 12.88 3.95 13.96
CA GLU A 166 13.27 2.94 14.95
C GLU A 166 12.05 2.25 15.59
N VAL A 167 11.03 3.03 15.96
CA VAL A 167 9.79 2.49 16.55
C VAL A 167 9.02 1.66 15.53
N ALA A 168 8.86 2.16 14.30
CA ALA A 168 8.20 1.43 13.21
C ALA A 168 8.92 0.10 12.90
N GLU A 169 10.25 0.12 12.81
CA GLU A 169 11.07 -1.07 12.55
C GLU A 169 11.02 -2.07 13.72
N ALA A 170 10.99 -1.59 14.96
CA ALA A 170 10.83 -2.46 16.13
C ALA A 170 9.47 -3.20 16.11
N ILE A 171 8.39 -2.51 15.71
CA ILE A 171 7.06 -3.11 15.52
C ILE A 171 7.11 -4.12 14.37
N ALA A 172 7.65 -3.73 13.21
CA ALA A 172 7.74 -4.58 12.02
C ALA A 172 8.53 -5.86 12.31
N THR A 173 9.70 -5.74 12.93
CA THR A 173 10.56 -6.88 13.29
C THR A 173 9.88 -7.82 14.28
N ARG A 174 9.21 -7.29 15.31
CA ARG A 174 8.42 -8.13 16.22
C ARG A 174 7.28 -8.84 15.49
N ARG A 175 6.64 -8.16 14.55
CA ARG A 175 5.52 -8.71 13.77
C ARG A 175 5.98 -9.80 12.80
N ARG A 176 7.06 -9.59 12.04
CA ARG A 176 7.65 -10.57 11.11
C ARG A 176 8.03 -11.88 11.80
N ARG A 177 8.55 -11.81 13.03
CA ARG A 177 8.88 -13.01 13.85
C ARG A 177 7.65 -13.85 14.24
N SER A 178 6.45 -13.26 14.19
CA SER A 178 5.19 -13.98 14.49
C SER A 178 4.60 -14.68 13.27
N PHE A 179 5.07 -14.37 12.07
CA PHE A 179 4.53 -14.93 10.83
C PHE A 179 4.84 -16.42 10.73
N ARG A 180 3.91 -17.13 10.08
CA ARG A 180 3.98 -18.57 9.88
C ARG A 180 4.04 -18.86 8.39
N TRP A 181 4.76 -19.92 8.04
CA TRP A 181 4.90 -20.36 6.65
C TRP A 181 3.82 -21.39 6.29
N CYS A 182 3.06 -21.14 5.23
CA CYS A 182 2.09 -22.11 4.74
C CYS A 182 2.76 -23.07 3.76
N ARG A 183 2.66 -24.36 4.03
CA ARG A 183 3.25 -25.39 3.17
C ARG A 183 2.56 -25.53 1.80
N THR A 184 1.27 -25.20 1.72
CA THR A 184 0.49 -25.36 0.49
C THR A 184 0.72 -24.24 -0.51
N CYS A 185 0.44 -22.98 -0.13
CA CYS A 185 0.66 -21.84 -1.04
C CYS A 185 2.13 -21.36 -1.07
N ARG A 186 2.98 -21.85 -0.16
CA ARG A 186 4.40 -21.45 -0.03
C ARG A 186 4.58 -19.93 0.15
N ARG A 187 3.78 -19.34 1.05
CA ARG A 187 3.86 -17.92 1.44
C ARG A 187 3.85 -17.77 2.96
N ALA A 188 4.43 -16.67 3.44
CA ALA A 188 4.29 -16.24 4.82
C ALA A 188 2.90 -15.63 5.03
N HIS A 189 2.26 -15.99 6.14
CA HIS A 189 0.97 -15.41 6.55
C HIS A 189 1.01 -15.01 8.03
N ALA A 190 0.13 -14.09 8.39
CA ALA A 190 -0.10 -13.73 9.78
C ALA A 190 -0.58 -14.98 10.57
N PRO A 191 -0.17 -15.16 11.83
CA PRO A 191 -0.51 -16.35 12.62
C PRO A 191 -2.02 -16.58 12.77
N GLU A 192 -2.81 -15.51 12.85
CA GLU A 192 -4.28 -15.51 12.85
C GLU A 192 -4.92 -16.05 11.54
N SER A 193 -4.17 -16.06 10.43
CA SER A 193 -4.62 -16.61 9.16
C SER A 193 -4.43 -18.12 9.06
N PHE A 194 -3.90 -18.80 10.08
CA PHE A 194 -3.75 -20.25 10.10
C PHE A 194 -4.91 -20.95 10.81
N VAL A 195 -5.29 -22.12 10.31
CA VAL A 195 -6.32 -22.97 10.94
C VAL A 195 -5.62 -24.06 11.76
N GLY A 196 -5.87 -24.05 13.08
CA GLY A 196 -5.34 -25.05 14.00
C GLY A 196 -3.81 -25.24 13.95
N ALA A 197 -3.35 -26.45 14.22
CA ALA A 197 -1.93 -26.82 14.24
C ALA A 197 -1.38 -27.27 12.87
N VAL A 198 -2.20 -27.32 11.81
CA VAL A 198 -1.94 -28.10 10.58
C VAL A 198 -0.98 -27.40 9.59
N GLY A 199 -0.33 -26.30 9.98
CA GLY A 199 0.71 -25.64 9.16
C GLY A 199 0.22 -25.12 7.80
N SER A 200 -1.11 -24.97 7.62
CA SER A 200 -1.74 -24.45 6.41
C SER A 200 -2.51 -23.17 6.70
N CYS A 201 -2.42 -22.19 5.80
CA CYS A 201 -3.23 -20.98 5.91
C CYS A 201 -4.70 -21.31 5.60
N ARG A 202 -5.61 -20.45 6.06
CA ARG A 202 -7.05 -20.66 5.95
C ARG A 202 -7.52 -20.79 4.52
N SER A 203 -7.07 -19.90 3.62
CA SER A 203 -7.45 -19.95 2.21
C SER A 203 -7.10 -21.29 1.57
N CYS A 204 -5.92 -21.84 1.89
CA CYS A 204 -5.60 -23.20 1.47
C CYS A 204 -6.49 -24.23 2.18
N ALA A 205 -6.63 -24.16 3.50
CA ALA A 205 -7.44 -25.12 4.25
C ALA A 205 -8.90 -25.20 3.76
N SER A 206 -9.55 -24.07 3.48
CA SER A 206 -10.91 -24.04 2.95
C SER A 206 -10.98 -24.60 1.53
N ALA A 207 -9.99 -24.28 0.68
CA ALA A 207 -9.94 -24.80 -0.69
C ALA A 207 -9.77 -26.33 -0.75
N PHE A 208 -9.28 -27.00 0.31
CA PHE A 208 -9.23 -28.46 0.39
C PHE A 208 -10.40 -29.07 1.19
N ALA A 209 -11.06 -28.31 2.07
CA ALA A 209 -12.25 -28.78 2.79
C ALA A 209 -13.49 -28.85 1.88
N ASP A 210 -13.57 -28.00 0.85
CA ASP A 210 -14.59 -28.10 -0.20
C ASP A 210 -14.32 -29.23 -1.22
N VAL A 211 -13.28 -30.04 -0.98
CA VAL A 211 -12.92 -31.24 -1.76
C VAL A 211 -13.13 -32.49 -0.90
N GLU A 212 -14.30 -32.62 -0.27
CA GLU A 212 -14.79 -33.90 0.24
C GLU A 212 -16.03 -34.34 -0.58
N VAL A 213 -15.75 -35.26 -1.52
CA VAL A 213 -16.58 -36.27 -2.24
C VAL A 213 -18.06 -35.97 -2.52
#